data_AF-A0A3D8ISI9-F1
#
_entry.id   AF-A0A3D8ISI9-F1
#
_cell.length_a   1.000
_cell.length_b   1.000
_cell.length_c   1.000
_cell.angle_alpha   90.00
_cell.angle_beta   90.00
_cell.angle_gamma   90.00
#
_symmetry.space_group_name_H-M   'P 1'
#
loop_
_entity.id
_entity.type
_entity.pdbx_description
1 polymer ?
#
loop_
_entity_poly.entity_id
_entity_poly.type
_entity_poly.pdbx_seq_one_letter_code
_entity_poly.pdbx_strand_id
1 'polypeptide(L)'
;MKIALQCENLLLQSTLEYFLRQYISPQESCDFILSDVQRVANKPVCVLGDCNIPQPFTPQSLLQALQDFYDNLTPIHTSTLESEISQLLTEYTHKLYELFKKHS
;
A
#
# COMPACT_ATOMS: atom_id res chain seq x y z
N MET A 1 -1.48 5.45 3.46
CA MET A 1 -0.20 5.60 2.74
C MET A 1 0.21 7.07 2.65
N LYS A 2 1.20 7.44 3.46
CA LYS A 2 1.89 8.73 3.50
C LYS A 2 3.38 8.49 3.26
N ILE A 3 3.97 9.20 2.31
CA ILE A 3 5.31 8.91 1.79
C ILE A 3 6.21 10.13 2.02
N ALA A 4 7.44 9.92 2.47
CA ALA A 4 8.50 10.92 2.38
C ALA A 4 9.47 10.54 1.26
N LEU A 5 9.81 11.49 0.38
CA LEU A 5 10.75 11.26 -0.72
C LEU A 5 12.17 11.67 -0.32
N GLN A 6 13.13 10.77 -0.53
CA GLN A 6 14.55 11.01 -0.29
C GLN A 6 15.39 10.33 -1.37
N CYS A 7 15.46 10.89 -2.57
CA CYS A 7 16.31 10.36 -3.62
C CYS A 7 17.64 11.13 -3.70
N GLU A 8 18.71 10.48 -4.16
CA GLU A 8 19.94 11.16 -4.57
C GLU A 8 19.79 11.73 -5.99
N ASN A 9 19.06 11.04 -6.87
CA ASN A 9 18.73 11.53 -8.19
C ASN A 9 17.60 12.58 -8.13
N LEU A 10 17.94 13.85 -8.29
CA LEU A 10 17.01 14.98 -8.25
C LEU A 10 15.94 14.95 -9.35
N LEU A 11 16.25 14.39 -10.53
CA LEU A 11 15.28 14.28 -11.63
C LEU A 11 14.21 13.22 -11.31
N LEU A 12 14.66 12.10 -10.76
CA LEU A 12 13.77 11.05 -10.28
C LEU A 12 12.92 11.58 -9.12
N GLN A 13 13.52 12.28 -8.17
CA GLN A 13 12.79 12.92 -7.08
C GLN A 13 11.70 13.86 -7.61
N SER A 14 12.02 14.78 -8.52
CA SER A 14 11.07 15.73 -9.09
C SER A 14 9.90 15.03 -9.81
N THR A 15 10.22 13.92 -10.49
CA THR A 15 9.24 13.09 -11.20
C THR A 15 8.30 12.39 -10.22
N LEU A 16 8.85 11.79 -9.16
CA LEU A 16 8.09 11.14 -8.09
C LEU A 16 7.26 12.16 -7.30
N GLU A 17 7.79 13.35 -7.06
CA GLU A 17 7.07 14.46 -6.42
C GLU A 17 5.81 14.83 -7.21
N TYR A 18 5.92 14.88 -8.54
CA TYR A 18 4.78 15.13 -9.42
C TYR A 18 3.77 13.98 -9.39
N PHE A 19 4.21 12.73 -9.55
CA PHE A 19 3.31 11.57 -9.61
C PHE A 19 2.64 11.24 -8.27
N LEU A 20 3.35 11.40 -7.16
CA LEU A 20 2.90 11.02 -5.83
C LEU A 20 2.42 12.21 -4.99
N ARG A 21 2.17 13.37 -5.61
CA ARG A 21 1.84 14.64 -4.93
C ARG A 21 0.78 14.51 -3.84
N GLN A 22 -0.22 13.65 -4.03
CA GLN A 22 -1.31 13.44 -3.08
C GLN A 22 -0.93 12.58 -1.86
N TYR A 23 0.18 11.84 -1.94
CA TYR A 23 0.66 10.93 -0.91
C TYR A 23 1.87 11.47 -0.14
N ILE A 24 2.47 12.58 -0.59
CA ILE A 24 3.68 13.14 0.00
C ILE A 24 3.37 13.80 1.34
N SER A 25 4.25 13.54 2.30
CA SER A 25 4.16 14.04 3.67
C SER A 25 5.57 14.30 4.24
N PRO A 26 5.71 15.21 5.22
CA PRO A 26 6.94 15.38 5.96
C PRO A 26 7.41 14.07 6.60
N GLN A 27 8.73 13.87 6.69
CA GLN A 27 9.36 12.65 7.21
C GLN A 27 8.87 12.29 8.61
N GLU A 28 8.50 13.27 9.44
CA GLU A 28 7.99 13.08 10.79
C GLU A 28 6.62 12.39 10.79
N SER A 29 5.81 12.63 9.76
CA SER A 29 4.41 12.21 9.66
C SER A 29 4.14 11.15 8.57
N CYS A 30 5.16 10.72 7.84
CA CYS A 30 5.04 9.66 6.83
C CYS A 30 4.93 8.26 7.46
N ASP A 31 4.37 7.33 6.71
CA ASP A 31 4.34 5.91 7.06
C ASP A 31 5.69 5.24 6.71
N PHE A 32 6.28 5.63 5.58
CA PHE A 32 7.59 5.15 5.13
C PHE A 32 8.32 6.17 4.24
N ILE A 33 9.58 5.89 3.94
CA ILE A 33 10.45 6.70 3.08
C ILE A 33 10.63 5.97 1.74
N LEU A 34 10.48 6.67 0.63
CA LEU A 34 10.83 6.16 -0.71
C LEU A 34 12.16 6.77 -1.17
N SER A 35 13.11 5.92 -1.55
CA SER A 35 14.46 6.30 -1.94
C SER A 35 14.94 5.52 -3.16
N ASP A 36 15.93 6.05 -3.88
CA ASP A 36 16.66 5.37 -4.95
C ASP A 36 17.93 4.65 -4.46
N VAL A 37 18.27 4.80 -3.18
CA VAL A 37 19.43 4.18 -2.55
C VAL A 37 19.06 3.59 -1.19
N GLN A 38 19.85 2.64 -0.74
CA GLN A 38 19.72 2.08 0.60
C GLN A 38 20.06 3.12 1.67
N ARG A 39 19.22 3.21 2.72
CA ARG A 39 19.38 4.20 3.80
C ARG A 39 19.06 3.61 5.16
N VAL A 40 19.83 4.05 6.16
CA VAL A 40 19.53 3.80 7.57
C VAL A 40 18.59 4.92 8.04
N ALA A 41 17.37 4.57 8.42
CA ALA A 41 16.38 5.50 8.92
C ALA A 41 15.56 4.88 10.07
N ASN A 42 14.94 5.73 10.88
CA ASN A 42 14.05 5.30 11.97
C ASN A 42 12.66 4.86 11.49
N LYS A 43 12.41 4.89 10.18
CA LYS A 43 11.17 4.47 9.54
C LYS A 43 11.49 3.48 8.42
N PRO A 44 10.53 2.63 8.00
CA PRO A 44 10.71 1.74 6.87
C PRO A 44 11.14 2.52 5.63
N VAL A 45 12.08 1.95 4.87
CA VAL A 45 12.58 2.53 3.61
C VAL A 45 12.22 1.58 2.49
N CYS A 46 11.45 2.08 1.52
CA CYS A 46 11.29 1.42 0.24
C CYS A 46 12.34 1.96 -0.72
N VAL A 47 13.20 1.07 -1.23
CA VAL A 47 14.23 1.40 -2.22
C VAL A 47 13.74 1.01 -3.61
N LEU A 48 13.80 1.97 -4.55
CA LEU A 48 13.50 1.78 -5.97
C LEU A 48 14.49 0.77 -6.56
N GLY A 49 14.05 -0.48 -6.69
CA GLY A 49 14.87 -1.62 -7.13
C GLY A 49 14.64 -2.87 -6.28
N ASP A 50 14.38 -2.69 -4.97
CA ASP A 50 14.16 -3.80 -4.03
C ASP A 50 12.68 -4.04 -3.74
N CYS A 51 11.83 -3.02 -3.85
CA CYS A 51 10.38 -3.11 -3.58
C CYS A 51 9.55 -3.76 -4.71
N ASN A 52 10.14 -4.61 -5.56
CA ASN A 52 9.48 -5.15 -6.77
C ASN A 52 8.89 -4.06 -7.71
N ILE A 53 9.41 -2.84 -7.67
CA ILE A 53 8.99 -1.78 -8.60
C ILE A 53 9.62 -2.08 -9.96
N PRO A 54 8.84 -2.40 -11.01
CA PRO A 54 9.40 -2.72 -12.31
C PRO A 54 10.11 -1.49 -12.89
N GLN A 55 11.29 -1.65 -13.49
CA GLN A 55 11.96 -0.58 -14.23
C GLN A 55 12.03 -0.95 -15.72
N PRO A 56 11.48 -0.12 -16.63
CA PRO A 56 10.74 1.12 -16.38
C PRO A 56 9.35 0.87 -15.74
N PHE A 57 8.85 1.83 -14.95
CA PHE A 57 7.51 1.80 -14.35
C PHE A 57 6.58 2.83 -15.00
N THR A 58 5.28 2.56 -14.95
CA THR A 58 4.24 3.56 -15.13
C THR A 58 3.82 4.13 -13.77
N PRO A 59 3.14 5.28 -13.71
CA PRO A 59 2.60 5.82 -12.45
C PRO A 59 1.70 4.82 -11.72
N GLN A 60 0.92 4.02 -12.46
CA GLN A 60 0.03 3.01 -11.91
C GLN A 60 0.81 1.83 -11.31
N SER A 61 1.81 1.30 -12.04
CA SER A 61 2.62 0.19 -11.53
C SER A 61 3.46 0.60 -10.33
N LEU A 62 3.95 1.85 -10.31
CA LEU A 62 4.62 2.43 -9.15
C LEU A 62 3.67 2.49 -7.95
N LEU A 63 2.46 3.04 -8.12
CA LEU A 63 1.51 3.17 -7.02
C LEU A 63 1.10 1.80 -6.46
N GLN A 64 0.89 0.80 -7.31
CA GLN A 64 0.57 -0.57 -6.88
C GLN A 64 1.70 -1.16 -6.03
N ALA A 65 2.95 -1.08 -6.50
CA ALA A 65 4.09 -1.62 -5.74
C ALA A 65 4.29 -0.89 -4.40
N LEU A 66 4.01 0.41 -4.33
CA LEU A 66 4.05 1.18 -3.08
C LEU A 66 2.91 0.78 -2.13
N GLN A 67 1.73 0.48 -2.66
CA GLN A 67 0.60 -0.02 -1.88
C GLN A 67 0.90 -1.40 -1.31
N ASP A 68 1.43 -2.32 -2.12
CA ASP A 68 1.83 -3.65 -1.67
C ASP A 68 2.91 -3.55 -0.57
N PHE A 69 3.88 -2.65 -0.73
CA PHE A 69 4.87 -2.37 0.31
C PHE A 69 4.21 -1.88 1.60
N TYR A 70 3.30 -0.91 1.50
CA TYR A 70 2.58 -0.34 2.65
C TYR A 70 1.70 -1.38 3.38
N ASP A 71 1.01 -2.24 2.65
CA ASP A 71 0.17 -3.29 3.22
C ASP A 71 1.02 -4.35 3.96
N ASN A 72 2.22 -4.65 3.45
CA ASN A 72 3.18 -5.51 4.15
C ASN A 72 3.76 -4.87 5.43
N LEU A 73 3.84 -3.54 5.50
CA LEU A 73 4.24 -2.82 6.72
C LEU A 73 3.14 -2.83 7.80
N THR A 74 1.88 -2.85 7.37
CA THR A 74 0.72 -2.75 8.24
C THR A 74 -0.09 -4.04 8.18
N PRO A 75 0.21 -5.05 9.01
CA PRO A 75 -0.47 -6.36 8.91
C PRO A 75 -2.01 -6.32 9.14
N ILE A 76 -2.63 -5.16 9.38
CA ILE A 76 -3.94 -5.07 10.04
C ILE A 76 -4.94 -4.04 9.44
N HIS A 77 -4.56 -3.05 8.60
CA HIS A 77 -5.50 -1.92 8.37
C HIS A 77 -6.38 -1.98 7.11
N THR A 78 -6.02 -2.75 6.08
CA THR A 78 -6.89 -3.02 4.91
C THR A 78 -7.67 -4.32 5.05
N SER A 79 -7.14 -5.27 5.83
CA SER A 79 -7.83 -6.52 6.14
C SER A 79 -9.07 -6.31 7.01
N THR A 80 -9.18 -5.27 7.85
CA THR A 80 -10.35 -5.12 8.74
C THR A 80 -11.63 -4.88 7.96
N LEU A 81 -11.67 -3.92 7.03
CA LEU A 81 -12.90 -3.64 6.28
C LEU A 81 -13.25 -4.79 5.33
N GLU A 82 -12.28 -5.34 4.59
CA GLU A 82 -12.52 -6.45 3.67
C GLU A 82 -12.84 -7.76 4.42
N SER A 83 -12.24 -8.00 5.58
CA SER A 83 -12.56 -9.12 6.46
C SER A 83 -13.93 -8.93 7.08
N GLU A 84 -14.29 -7.73 7.51
CA GLU A 84 -15.64 -7.42 8.03
C GLU A 84 -16.69 -7.67 6.95
N ILE A 85 -16.47 -7.20 5.72
CA ILE A 85 -17.33 -7.47 4.56
C ILE A 85 -17.44 -8.98 4.29
N SER A 86 -16.30 -9.69 4.24
CA SER A 86 -16.26 -11.13 3.95
C SER A 86 -16.95 -11.96 5.04
N GLN A 87 -16.76 -11.59 6.30
CA GLN A 87 -17.39 -12.22 7.43
C GLN A 87 -18.91 -12.01 7.40
N LEU A 88 -19.35 -10.79 7.08
CA LEU A 88 -20.77 -10.47 6.94
C LEU A 88 -21.42 -11.28 5.80
N LEU A 89 -20.77 -11.34 4.64
CA LEU A 89 -21.24 -12.12 3.48
C LEU A 89 -21.37 -13.60 3.84
N THR A 90 -20.37 -14.16 4.50
CA THR A 90 -20.37 -15.57 4.95
C THR A 90 -21.55 -15.85 5.90
N GLU A 91 -21.79 -14.96 6.86
CA GLU A 91 -22.90 -15.10 7.81
C GLU A 91 -24.27 -15.09 7.09
N TYR A 92 -24.48 -14.16 6.16
CA TYR A 92 -25.72 -14.09 5.38
C TYR A 92 -25.90 -15.30 4.46
N THR A 93 -24.85 -15.77 3.79
CA THR A 93 -24.91 -16.98 2.97
C THR A 93 -25.33 -18.19 3.79
N HIS A 94 -24.78 -18.36 4.99
CA HIS A 94 -25.15 -19.46 5.88
C HIS A 94 -26.61 -19.38 6.32
N LYS A 95 -27.08 -18.18 6.70
CA LYS A 95 -28.49 -17.96 7.07
C LYS A 95 -29.45 -18.29 5.92
N LEU A 96 -29.12 -17.89 4.70
CA LEU A 96 -29.92 -18.20 3.51
C LEU A 96 -29.97 -19.72 3.26
N TYR A 97 -28.82 -20.40 3.34
CA TYR A 97 -28.75 -21.84 3.17
C TYR A 97 -29.64 -22.59 4.17
N GLU A 98 -29.57 -22.23 5.45
CA GLU A 98 -30.42 -22.84 6.49
C GLU A 98 -31.91 -22.56 6.26
N LEU A 99 -32.26 -21.36 5.77
CA LEU A 99 -33.64 -21.03 5.42
C LEU A 99 -34.16 -21.89 4.27
N PHE A 100 -33.36 -22.07 3.21
CA PHE A 100 -33.72 -22.93 2.07
C PHE A 100 -33.85 -24.40 2.50
N LYS A 101 -32.94 -24.89 3.34
CA LYS A 101 -32.98 -26.25 3.87
C LYS A 101 -34.23 -26.51 4.74
N LYS A 102 -34.72 -25.49 5.44
CA LYS A 102 -35.92 -25.56 6.28
C LYS A 102 -37.24 -25.61 5.47
N HIS A 103 -37.22 -25.10 4.25
CA HIS A 103 -38.40 -24.97 3.38
C HIS A 103 -38.35 -25.85 2.11
N SER A 104 -37.32 -26.70 1.97
CA SER A 104 -37.22 -27.76 0.97
C SER A 104 -37.50 -29.13 1.59
#